data_AF-A0A1M3K1K3-F1
#
_entry.id   AF-A0A1M3K1K3-F1
#
_cell.length_a   1.000
_cell.length_b   1.000
_cell.length_c   1.000
_cell.angle_alpha   90.00
_cell.angle_beta   90.00
_cell.angle_gamma   90.00
#
_symmetry.space_group_name_H-M   'P 1'
#
loop_
_entity.id
_entity.type
_entity.pdbx_description
1 polymer ?
#
loop_
_entity_poly.entity_id
_entity_poly.type
_entity_poly.pdbx_seq_one_letter_code
_entity_poly.pdbx_strand_id
1 'polypeptide(L)' 'MQVYLEEVGGKLNQDNWFIGVGWKAKIEKIKDFESGSGKVSQIHLEWWGDERAIREILPQLEQKMLRSDG' A
#
# COMPACT_ATOMS: atom_id res chain seq x y z
N MET A 1 4.86 4.25 2.17
CA MET A 1 3.95 3.19 1.69
C MET A 1 4.56 1.81 1.79
N GLN A 2 5.68 1.55 1.10
CA GLN A 2 6.39 0.27 1.16
C GLN A 2 6.65 -0.22 2.60
N VAL A 3 7.17 0.64 3.47
CA VAL A 3 7.44 0.31 4.88
C VAL A 3 6.18 -0.19 5.61
N TYR A 4 5.00 0.36 5.33
CA TYR A 4 3.76 -0.10 5.98
C TYR A 4 3.33 -1.47 5.51
N LEU A 5 3.51 -1.79 4.22
CA LEU A 5 3.25 -3.13 3.70
C LEU A 5 4.19 -4.15 4.34
N GLU A 6 5.46 -3.77 4.56
CA GLU A 6 6.42 -4.61 5.27
C GLU A 6 6.06 -4.80 6.76
N GLU A 7 5.60 -3.75 7.43
CA GLU A 7 5.17 -3.81 8.83
C GLU A 7 3.89 -4.64 9.06
N VAL A 8 2.95 -4.67 8.11
CA VAL A 8 1.75 -5.53 8.21
C VAL A 8 2.01 -6.98 7.79
N GLY A 9 3.29 -7.35 7.65
CA GLY A 9 3.73 -8.72 7.34
C GLY A 9 3.82 -9.04 5.85
N GLY A 10 3.78 -8.03 4.98
CA GLY A 10 4.09 -8.16 3.57
C GLY A 10 5.60 -8.29 3.36
N LYS A 11 6.03 -9.12 2.42
CA LYS A 11 7.43 -9.20 2.00
C LYS A 11 7.53 -8.80 0.55
N LEU A 12 8.43 -7.88 0.25
CA LEU A 12 8.72 -7.51 -1.13
C LEU A 12 9.34 -8.70 -1.87
N ASN A 13 8.68 -9.12 -2.93
CA ASN A 13 9.14 -10.11 -3.87
C ASN A 13 9.84 -9.44 -5.06
N GLN A 14 10.59 -10.22 -5.85
CA GLN A 14 11.38 -9.75 -6.98
C GLN A 14 10.57 -9.01 -8.06
N ASP A 15 9.29 -9.33 -8.22
CA ASP A 15 8.38 -8.70 -9.19
C ASP A 15 7.76 -7.38 -8.70
N ASN A 16 8.27 -6.78 -7.62
CA ASN A 16 7.70 -5.59 -6.97
C ASN A 16 6.32 -5.83 -6.33
N TRP A 17 6.05 -7.09 -5.97
CA TRP A 17 4.85 -7.52 -5.25
C TRP A 17 5.15 -7.73 -3.77
N PHE A 18 4.34 -7.16 -2.90
CA PHE A 18 4.33 -7.43 -1.48
C PHE A 18 3.45 -8.65 -1.23
N ILE A 19 4.02 -9.76 -0.76
CA ILE A 19 3.27 -10.98 -0.43
C ILE A 19 3.14 -11.08 1.09
N GLY A 20 1.93 -11.19 1.60
CA GLY A 20 1.68 -11.52 3.00
C GLY A 20 0.74 -12.71 3.15
N VAL A 21 0.27 -12.96 4.37
CA VAL A 21 -0.52 -14.16 4.68
C VAL A 21 -1.93 -14.04 4.11
N GLY A 22 -2.19 -14.72 2.98
CA GLY A 22 -3.52 -14.71 2.32
C GLY A 22 -3.80 -13.46 1.49
N TRP A 23 -2.79 -12.62 1.26
CA TRP A 23 -2.89 -11.42 0.43
C TRP A 23 -1.57 -11.13 -0.28
N LYS A 24 -1.67 -10.32 -1.32
CA LYS A 24 -0.56 -9.72 -2.03
C LYS A 24 -0.96 -8.33 -2.50
N ALA A 25 -0.03 -7.39 -2.49
CA ALA A 25 -0.24 -6.06 -3.00
C ALA A 25 0.88 -5.67 -3.95
N LYS A 26 0.60 -4.79 -4.89
CA LYS A 26 1.60 -4.21 -5.78
C LYS A 26 1.48 -2.70 -5.66
N ILE A 27 2.61 -2.03 -5.42
CA ILE A 27 2.67 -0.56 -5.46
C ILE A 27 3.28 -0.16 -6.79
N GLU A 28 2.52 0.59 -7.58
CA GLU A 28 3.01 1.26 -8.77
C GLU A 28 2.97 2.76 -8.56
N LYS A 29 4.11 3.43 -8.75
CA LYS A 29 4.12 4.89 -8.80
C LYS A 29 3.52 5.31 -10.12
N ILE A 30 2.36 5.95 -10.05
CA ILE A 30 1.75 6.59 -11.21
C ILE A 30 2.31 8.02 -11.33
N LYS A 31 2.29 8.56 -12.55
CA LYS A 31 2.84 9.90 -12.80
C LYS A 31 2.22 10.90 -11.83
N ASP A 32 3.07 11.75 -11.27
CA ASP A 32 2.64 12.83 -10.40
C ASP A 32 1.57 13.66 -11.11
N PHE A 33 0.44 13.84 -10.44
CA PHE A 33 -0.61 14.70 -10.96
C PHE A 33 -0.26 16.13 -10.61
N GLU A 34 0.14 16.90 -11.62
CA GLU A 34 0.38 18.33 -11.48
C GLU A 34 -0.97 19.05 -11.63
N SER A 35 -1.56 19.47 -10.51
CA SER A 35 -2.79 20.27 -10.48
C SER A 35 -2.47 21.63 -9.87
N GLY A 36 -2.25 22.64 -10.71
CA GLY A 36 -1.83 23.97 -10.26
C GLY A 36 -0.53 23.93 -9.45
N SER A 37 -0.36 24.78 -8.44
CA SER A 37 0.88 24.97 -7.68
C SER A 37 1.28 23.80 -6.75
N GLY A 38 0.70 22.61 -6.89
CA GLY A 38 0.96 21.44 -6.05
C GLY A 38 1.30 20.20 -6.87
N LYS A 39 2.45 19.58 -6.57
CA LYS A 39 2.78 18.23 -7.04
C LYS A 39 2.17 17.23 -6.08
N VAL A 40 1.15 16.51 -6.53
CA VAL A 40 0.60 15.37 -5.77
C VAL A 40 1.20 14.10 -6.36
N SER A 41 2.13 13.51 -5.63
CA SER A 41 2.64 12.18 -5.95
C SER A 41 1.55 11.16 -5.69
N GLN A 42 0.98 10.61 -6.76
CA GLN A 42 -0.01 9.55 -6.66
C GLN A 42 0.66 8.19 -6.75
N ILE A 43 0.16 7.24 -5.96
CA ILE A 43 0.58 5.85 -6.02
C ILE A 43 -0.66 4.99 -6.27
N HIS A 44 -0.52 4.05 -7.19
CA HIS A 44 -1.52 3.03 -7.44
C HIS A 44 -1.16 1.82 -6.60
N LEU A 45 -2.01 1.50 -5.63
CA LEU A 45 -1.90 0.31 -4.81
C LEU A 45 -2.93 -0.69 -5.34
N GLU A 46 -2.47 -1.74 -5.99
CA GLU A 46 -3.34 -2.86 -6.32
C GLU A 46 -3.22 -3.92 -5.24
N TRP A 47 -4.37 -4.50 -4.84
CA TRP A 47 -4.44 -5.48 -3.78
C TRP A 47 -5.22 -6.71 -4.24
N TRP A 48 -4.69 -7.89 -3.95
CA TRP A 48 -5.32 -9.16 -4.23
C TRP A 48 -5.18 -10.08 -3.03
N GLY A 49 -6.25 -10.74 -2.65
CA GLY A 49 -6.22 -11.66 -1.53
C GLY A 49 -7.61 -12.11 -1.17
N ASP A 50 -7.66 -13.04 -0.24
CA ASP A 50 -8.91 -13.44 0.38
C ASP A 50 -9.53 -12.26 1.14
N GLU A 51 -10.85 -12.16 1.10
CA GLU A 51 -11.60 -11.12 1.81
C GLU A 51 -11.21 -11.07 3.31
N ARG A 52 -10.93 -12.24 3.90
CA ARG A 52 -10.49 -12.36 5.30
C ARG A 52 -9.17 -11.63 5.54
N ALA A 53 -8.17 -11.86 4.68
CA ALA A 53 -6.87 -11.22 4.80
C ALA A 53 -6.98 -9.70 4.62
N ILE A 54 -7.79 -9.26 3.64
CA ILE A 54 -8.06 -7.83 3.41
C ILE A 54 -8.69 -7.21 4.65
N ARG A 55 -9.74 -7.82 5.21
CA ARG A 55 -10.46 -7.32 6.40
C ARG A 55 -9.59 -7.21 7.64
N GLU A 56 -8.60 -8.07 7.80
CA GLU A 56 -7.67 -8.00 8.93
C GLU A 56 -6.62 -6.90 8.76
N ILE A 57 -6.18 -6.63 7.52
CA ILE A 57 -5.04 -5.76 7.25
C ILE A 57 -5.44 -4.33 6.91
N LEU A 58 -6.54 -4.15 6.17
CA LEU A 58 -7.07 -2.84 5.81
C LEU A 58 -7.16 -1.89 7.02
N PRO A 59 -7.78 -2.26 8.16
CA PRO A 59 -7.84 -1.37 9.33
C PRO A 59 -6.47 -1.07 9.95
N GLN A 60 -5.53 -2.02 9.90
CA GLN A 60 -4.16 -1.81 10.40
C GLN A 60 -3.38 -0.85 9.50
N LEU A 61 -3.56 -0.97 8.19
CA LEU A 61 -2.97 -0.10 7.18
C LEU A 61 -3.56 1.32 7.27
N GLU A 62 -4.89 1.45 7.38
CA GLU A 62 -5.58 2.73 7.54
C GLU A 62 -5.12 3.46 8.80
N GLN A 63 -5.02 2.77 9.95
CA GLN A 63 -4.51 3.37 11.19
C GLN A 63 -3.05 3.87 11.03
N LYS A 64 -2.22 3.14 10.29
CA LYS A 64 -0.81 3.52 10.04
C LYS A 64 -0.69 4.67 9.05
N MET A 65 -1.52 4.70 8.01
CA MET A 65 -1.60 5.80 7.07
C MET A 65 -2.02 7.09 7.77
N LEU A 66 -3.08 7.04 8.59
CA LEU A 66 -3.55 8.17 9.40
C LEU A 66 -2.48 8.69 10.36
N ARG A 67 -1.65 7.82 10.93
CA ARG A 67 -0.57 8.22 11.86
C ARG A 67 0.61 8.93 11.16
N SER A 68 0.70 8.83 9.84
CA SER A 68 1.85 9.36 9.09
C SER A 68 1.57 10.71 8.44
N ASP A 69 0.37 11.25 8.64
CA ASP A 69 -0.06 12.61 8.30
C ASP A 69 -0.01 13.51 9.55
N GLY A 70 1.14 13.50 10.25
CA GLY A 70 1.40 14.29 11.46
C GLY A 70 2.83 14.76 11.54
#